data_AF-A0A5N6RDN1-F1
#
_entry.id   AF-A0A5N6RDN1-F1
#
_cell.length_a   1.000
_cell.length_b   1.000
_cell.length_c   1.000
_cell.angle_alpha   90.00
_cell.angle_beta   90.00
_cell.angle_gamma   90.00
#
_symmetry.space_group_name_H-M   'P 1'
#
loop_
_entity.id
_entity.type
_entity.pdbx_description
1 polymer ?
#
loop_
_entity_poly.entity_id
_entity_poly.type
_entity_poly.pdbx_seq_one_letter_code
_entity_poly.pdbx_strand_id
1 'polypeptide(L)'
;MLPGLQQGQEKMSKSDPLSSIFMEDDEAEVNLKIKKAYCPPKIVEGNPCLEYVKYLILPWFKEFIVERNAENGGHKTFTSFEELIADYESGELHPADLKPALSKALNKILEPVREHFKKDSNAKDLLERVEADICQLGMDQRKVNVLAREYCDDIKRKNKPIILPHHLLPGLLQGQEKMSKSDPSSIFMEDDEAEVNLKLKKAYCPPKIVEGNPCLEYVKYLILPWFKEFIVERNAKNGGHKTFTSFEELIADYESGELHPVDLKPALSKALNKILEPVREHFKKDSNAKDLLERV
;
A
#
# COMPACT_ATOMS: atom_id res chain seq x y z
N MET A 1 4.17 21.92 -4.73
CA MET A 1 4.04 21.45 -3.34
C MET A 1 3.02 22.34 -2.67
N LEU A 2 2.14 21.81 -1.81
CA LEU A 2 1.19 22.64 -1.06
C LEU A 2 1.93 23.40 0.05
N PRO A 3 1.74 24.72 0.18
CA PRO A 3 2.42 25.55 1.17
C PRO A 3 1.86 25.31 2.58
N GLY A 4 2.62 25.64 3.61
CA GLY A 4 2.10 25.65 4.98
C GLY A 4 1.11 26.78 5.20
N LEU A 5 0.17 26.63 6.14
CA LEU A 5 -0.84 27.67 6.39
C LEU A 5 -0.26 28.94 7.04
N GLN A 6 1.02 29.02 7.45
CA GLN A 6 1.60 30.19 8.12
C GLN A 6 2.59 30.98 7.25
N GLN A 7 2.86 32.23 7.64
CA GLN A 7 3.74 33.14 6.90
C GLN A 7 5.18 32.59 6.84
N GLY A 8 5.77 32.52 5.64
CA GLY A 8 7.15 32.07 5.43
C GLY A 8 7.35 30.55 5.46
N GLN A 9 6.27 29.76 5.49
CA GLN A 9 6.33 28.30 5.40
C GLN A 9 6.13 27.83 3.96
N GLU A 10 7.22 27.51 3.27
CA GLU A 10 7.15 26.92 1.91
C GLU A 10 6.52 25.51 1.89
N LYS A 11 6.44 24.85 3.06
CA LYS A 11 5.85 23.51 3.24
C LYS A 11 5.11 23.42 4.57
N MET A 12 4.07 22.58 4.61
CA MET A 12 3.34 22.24 5.84
C MET A 12 4.32 21.69 6.90
N SER A 13 4.38 22.31 8.08
CA SER A 13 5.35 22.00 9.15
C SER A 13 4.63 21.58 10.43
N LYS A 14 4.68 20.30 10.79
CA LYS A 14 3.99 19.78 11.99
C LYS A 14 4.58 20.24 13.33
N SER A 15 5.51 21.21 13.31
CA SER A 15 5.95 21.93 14.52
C SER A 15 4.83 22.82 15.08
N ASP A 16 3.92 23.28 14.21
CA ASP A 16 2.71 23.99 14.62
C ASP A 16 1.48 23.21 14.10
N PRO A 17 0.68 22.59 14.98
CA PRO A 17 -0.56 21.90 14.62
C PRO A 17 -1.52 22.76 13.80
N LEU A 18 -1.37 24.09 13.84
CA LEU A 18 -2.20 25.05 13.11
C LEU A 18 -1.75 25.27 11.66
N SER A 19 -0.58 24.75 11.28
CA SER A 19 0.00 24.96 9.95
C SER A 19 -0.44 23.92 8.90
N SER A 20 -1.09 22.84 9.32
CA SER A 20 -1.47 21.70 8.47
C SER A 20 -2.87 21.19 8.77
N ILE A 21 -3.64 20.91 7.72
CA ILE A 21 -4.97 20.29 7.82
C ILE A 21 -4.80 18.78 7.70
N PHE A 22 -5.27 18.04 8.70
CA PHE A 22 -5.27 16.59 8.69
C PHE A 22 -6.57 16.05 8.09
N MET A 23 -6.56 14.81 7.60
CA MET A 23 -7.75 14.23 6.95
C MET A 23 -8.86 13.89 7.95
N GLU A 24 -8.47 13.70 9.21
CA GLU A 24 -9.30 13.39 10.35
C GLU A 24 -9.72 14.61 11.18
N ASP A 25 -9.17 15.81 10.88
CA ASP A 25 -9.52 17.04 11.59
C ASP A 25 -11.04 17.21 11.61
N ASP A 26 -11.61 17.61 12.73
CA ASP A 26 -13.03 17.95 12.79
C ASP A 26 -13.34 19.28 12.10
N GLU A 27 -14.62 19.60 11.91
CA GLU A 27 -15.00 20.86 11.25
C GLU A 27 -14.48 22.10 11.98
N ALA A 28 -14.44 22.06 13.31
CA ALA A 28 -14.01 23.19 14.13
C ALA A 28 -12.50 23.41 14.01
N GLU A 29 -11.72 22.33 13.95
CA GLU A 29 -10.28 22.34 13.76
C GLU A 29 -9.90 22.89 12.38
N VAL A 30 -10.54 22.40 11.31
CA VAL A 30 -10.33 22.94 9.95
C VAL A 30 -10.63 24.44 9.91
N ASN A 31 -11.77 24.84 10.48
CA ASN A 31 -12.17 26.25 10.54
C ASN A 31 -11.16 27.11 11.31
N LEU A 32 -10.65 26.60 12.43
CA LEU A 32 -9.68 27.30 13.27
C LEU A 32 -8.31 27.43 12.58
N LYS A 33 -7.86 26.38 11.88
CA LYS A 33 -6.61 26.36 11.10
C LYS A 33 -6.66 27.35 9.94
N ILE A 34 -7.71 27.33 9.13
CA ILE A 34 -7.90 28.29 8.04
C ILE A 34 -8.08 29.72 8.54
N LYS A 35 -8.78 29.92 9.68
CA LYS A 35 -8.92 31.25 10.28
C LYS A 35 -7.56 31.86 10.63
N LYS A 36 -6.65 31.05 11.18
CA LYS A 36 -5.28 31.45 11.54
C LYS A 36 -4.29 31.43 10.37
N ALA A 37 -4.70 30.94 9.21
CA ALA A 37 -3.82 30.87 8.05
C ALA A 37 -3.37 32.27 7.59
N TYR A 38 -2.16 32.35 7.07
CA TYR A 38 -1.61 33.54 6.44
C TYR A 38 -2.41 33.84 5.16
N CYS A 39 -3.05 35.00 5.13
CA CYS A 39 -3.86 35.42 4.00
C CYS A 39 -3.88 36.96 3.97
N PRO A 40 -2.76 37.58 3.58
CA PRO A 40 -2.67 39.03 3.45
C PRO A 40 -3.61 39.54 2.34
N PRO A 41 -4.29 40.69 2.51
CA PRO A 41 -5.14 41.26 1.47
C PRO A 41 -4.29 41.73 0.29
N LYS A 42 -4.80 41.53 -0.95
CA LYS A 42 -4.16 41.95 -2.21
C LYS A 42 -2.79 41.35 -2.53
N ILE A 43 -2.32 40.38 -1.74
CA ILE A 43 -1.06 39.67 -1.97
C ILE A 43 -1.38 38.23 -2.34
N VAL A 44 -0.99 37.86 -3.56
CA VAL A 44 -1.24 36.54 -4.16
C VAL A 44 -0.04 35.62 -3.99
N GLU A 45 1.17 36.14 -4.16
CA GLU A 45 2.40 35.38 -4.06
C GLU A 45 2.63 34.87 -2.62
N GLY A 46 2.79 33.55 -2.48
CA GLY A 46 2.96 32.89 -1.18
C GLY A 46 1.71 32.88 -0.29
N ASN A 47 0.51 33.07 -0.85
CA ASN A 47 -0.74 33.01 -0.10
C ASN A 47 -1.29 31.57 -0.04
N PRO A 48 -1.16 30.87 1.09
CA PRO A 48 -1.54 29.47 1.19
C PRO A 48 -3.04 29.24 0.96
N CYS A 49 -3.91 30.18 1.33
CA CYS A 49 -5.35 30.03 1.07
C CYS A 49 -5.66 29.97 -0.43
N LEU A 50 -5.02 30.81 -1.24
CA LEU A 50 -5.22 30.82 -2.69
C LEU A 50 -4.63 29.56 -3.35
N GLU A 51 -3.48 29.10 -2.88
CA GLU A 51 -2.89 27.85 -3.37
C GLU A 51 -3.76 26.63 -3.06
N TYR A 52 -4.40 26.59 -1.89
CA TYR A 52 -5.35 25.52 -1.56
C TYR A 52 -6.57 25.58 -2.48
N VAL A 53 -7.08 26.77 -2.81
CA VAL A 53 -8.16 26.89 -3.81
C VAL A 53 -7.71 26.39 -5.19
N LYS A 54 -6.50 26.75 -5.63
CA LYS A 54 -5.93 26.35 -6.91
C LYS A 54 -5.75 24.83 -7.05
N TYR A 55 -5.15 24.20 -6.04
CA TYR A 55 -4.67 22.82 -6.15
C TYR A 55 -5.64 21.79 -5.56
N LEU A 56 -6.55 22.19 -4.66
CA LEU A 56 -7.51 21.27 -4.03
C LEU A 56 -8.94 21.57 -4.48
N ILE A 57 -9.39 22.81 -4.34
CA ILE A 57 -10.83 23.12 -4.50
C ILE A 57 -11.27 23.14 -5.96
N LEU A 58 -10.57 23.91 -6.81
CA LEU A 58 -10.91 24.01 -8.24
C LEU A 58 -10.77 22.67 -8.98
N PRO A 59 -9.73 21.84 -8.77
CA PRO A 59 -9.66 20.51 -9.39
C PRO A 59 -10.76 19.56 -8.93
N TRP A 60 -11.23 19.70 -7.68
CA TRP A 60 -12.23 18.80 -7.10
C TRP A 60 -13.67 19.17 -7.48
N PHE A 61 -14.05 20.43 -7.31
CA PHE A 61 -15.42 20.89 -7.54
C PHE A 61 -15.62 21.59 -8.89
N LYS A 62 -14.54 21.94 -9.62
CA LYS A 62 -14.54 22.76 -10.84
C LYS A 62 -15.00 24.20 -10.67
N GLU A 63 -15.52 24.56 -9.50
CA GLU A 63 -15.92 25.89 -9.13
C GLU A 63 -15.57 26.16 -7.66
N PHE A 64 -15.38 27.43 -7.32
CA PHE A 64 -15.18 27.89 -5.96
C PHE A 64 -16.22 28.96 -5.63
N ILE A 65 -17.01 28.72 -4.59
CA ILE A 65 -18.17 29.54 -4.24
C ILE A 65 -17.83 30.37 -3.00
N VAL A 66 -17.93 31.71 -3.12
CA VAL A 66 -17.75 32.64 -2.02
C VAL A 66 -19.08 33.31 -1.69
N GLU A 67 -19.67 32.91 -0.56
CA GLU A 67 -20.93 33.45 -0.04
C GLU A 67 -20.65 34.77 0.70
N ARG A 68 -21.25 35.88 0.25
CA ARG A 68 -21.10 37.22 0.84
C ARG A 68 -22.44 37.92 0.94
N ASN A 69 -22.54 38.81 1.92
CA ASN A 69 -23.69 39.73 2.04
C ASN A 69 -23.65 40.76 0.90
N ALA A 70 -24.82 41.31 0.55
CA ALA A 70 -24.95 42.27 -0.56
C ALA A 70 -24.04 43.52 -0.41
N GLU A 71 -23.72 43.91 0.83
CA GLU A 71 -22.84 45.04 1.14
C GLU A 71 -21.35 44.77 0.87
N ASN A 72 -20.94 43.49 0.75
CA ASN A 72 -19.56 43.06 0.52
C ASN A 72 -19.33 42.54 -0.92
N GLY A 73 -20.17 42.95 -1.88
CA GLY A 73 -20.02 42.58 -3.30
C GLY A 73 -20.80 41.36 -3.77
N GLY A 74 -21.66 40.78 -2.92
CA GLY A 74 -22.59 39.70 -3.29
C GLY A 74 -21.95 38.32 -3.51
N HIS A 75 -22.80 37.30 -3.63
CA HIS A 75 -22.40 35.91 -3.87
C HIS A 75 -21.66 35.79 -5.20
N LYS A 76 -20.41 35.32 -5.18
CA LYS A 76 -19.57 35.19 -6.38
C LYS A 76 -19.07 33.77 -6.53
N THR A 77 -19.17 33.23 -7.74
CA THR A 77 -18.68 31.90 -8.10
C THR A 77 -17.50 32.07 -9.05
N PHE A 78 -16.39 31.43 -8.72
CA PHE A 78 -15.16 31.44 -9.48
C PHE A 78 -15.02 30.12 -10.21
N THR A 79 -14.88 30.16 -11.53
CA THR A 79 -14.69 28.94 -12.34
C THR A 79 -13.25 28.75 -12.77
N SER A 80 -12.44 29.81 -12.76
CA SER A 80 -11.01 29.75 -13.01
C SER A 80 -10.20 30.38 -11.88
N PHE A 81 -8.93 29.98 -11.80
CA PHE A 81 -8.00 30.56 -10.84
C PHE A 81 -7.58 31.98 -11.24
N GLU A 82 -7.58 32.32 -12.53
CA GLU A 82 -7.28 33.68 -12.98
C GLU A 82 -8.34 34.68 -12.53
N GLU A 83 -9.63 34.32 -12.58
CA GLU A 83 -10.73 35.15 -12.08
C GLU A 83 -10.58 35.43 -10.58
N LEU A 84 -10.23 34.39 -9.80
CA LEU A 84 -10.02 34.50 -8.37
C LEU A 84 -8.87 35.44 -8.02
N ILE A 85 -7.76 35.36 -8.75
CA ILE A 85 -6.58 36.21 -8.55
C ILE A 85 -6.92 37.67 -8.86
N ALA A 86 -7.55 37.94 -10.01
CA ALA A 86 -7.86 39.29 -10.45
C ALA A 86 -8.72 40.04 -9.42
N ASP A 87 -9.71 39.35 -8.85
CA ASP A 87 -10.56 39.90 -7.80
C ASP A 87 -9.81 40.09 -6.47
N TYR A 88 -8.90 39.19 -6.14
CA TYR A 88 -8.12 39.27 -4.90
C TYR A 88 -7.11 40.41 -4.94
N GLU A 89 -6.46 40.64 -6.09
CA GLU A 89 -5.50 41.74 -6.32
C GLU A 89 -6.18 43.10 -6.36
N SER A 90 -7.34 43.20 -7.04
CA SER A 90 -8.13 44.43 -7.09
C SER A 90 -8.67 44.83 -5.71
N GLY A 91 -8.83 43.85 -4.82
CA GLY A 91 -9.42 44.01 -3.49
C GLY A 91 -10.93 43.82 -3.47
N GLU A 92 -11.53 43.42 -4.59
CA GLU A 92 -12.92 42.94 -4.61
C GLU A 92 -13.08 41.69 -3.74
N LEU A 93 -12.07 40.80 -3.71
CA LEU A 93 -12.07 39.61 -2.88
C LEU A 93 -11.23 39.79 -1.60
N HIS A 94 -11.90 40.03 -0.45
CA HIS A 94 -11.22 40.15 0.84
C HIS A 94 -10.92 38.78 1.51
N PRO A 95 -9.77 38.62 2.20
CA PRO A 95 -9.43 37.40 2.96
C PRO A 95 -10.49 36.95 3.97
N ALA A 96 -11.25 37.90 4.54
CA ALA A 96 -12.31 37.62 5.52
C ALA A 96 -13.46 36.80 4.94
N ASP A 97 -13.71 36.87 3.63
CA ASP A 97 -14.72 36.06 2.96
C ASP A 97 -14.10 34.81 2.29
N LEU A 98 -12.87 34.92 1.81
CA LEU A 98 -12.13 33.80 1.22
C LEU A 98 -11.95 32.66 2.23
N LYS A 99 -11.55 32.97 3.47
CA LYS A 99 -11.27 31.97 4.52
C LYS A 99 -12.50 31.12 4.87
N PRO A 100 -13.67 31.69 5.22
CA PRO A 100 -14.88 30.90 5.46
C PRO A 100 -15.30 30.03 4.28
N ALA A 101 -15.24 30.56 3.05
CA ALA A 101 -15.56 29.83 1.83
C ALA A 101 -14.62 28.63 1.61
N LEU A 102 -13.32 28.85 1.81
CA LEU A 102 -12.31 27.79 1.74
C LEU A 102 -12.55 26.71 2.80
N SER A 103 -12.82 27.08 4.05
CA SER A 103 -13.09 26.09 5.10
C SER A 103 -14.35 25.26 4.79
N LYS A 104 -15.41 25.89 4.28
CA LYS A 104 -16.64 25.20 3.89
C LYS A 104 -16.38 24.18 2.77
N ALA A 105 -15.58 24.56 1.77
CA ALA A 105 -15.21 23.67 0.68
C ALA A 105 -14.32 22.50 1.15
N LEU A 106 -13.33 22.76 2.00
CA LEU A 106 -12.47 21.72 2.57
C LEU A 106 -13.25 20.74 3.45
N ASN A 107 -14.17 21.23 4.27
CA ASN A 107 -15.01 20.36 5.10
C ASN A 107 -15.87 19.41 4.26
N LYS A 108 -16.40 19.86 3.11
CA LYS A 108 -17.11 18.99 2.17
C LYS A 108 -16.23 17.90 1.56
N ILE A 109 -14.95 18.19 1.30
CA ILE A 109 -14.00 17.18 0.78
C ILE A 109 -13.69 16.13 1.86
N LEU A 110 -13.59 16.55 3.12
CA LEU A 110 -13.25 15.69 4.25
C LEU A 110 -14.46 14.90 4.81
N GLU A 111 -15.68 15.35 4.53
CA GLU A 111 -16.91 14.74 5.03
C GLU A 111 -17.04 13.23 4.72
N PRO A 112 -16.78 12.75 3.48
CA PRO A 112 -16.83 11.31 3.18
C PRO A 112 -15.80 10.50 3.99
N VAL A 113 -14.62 11.06 4.24
CA VAL A 113 -13.55 10.42 5.03
C VAL A 113 -13.98 10.31 6.49
N ARG A 114 -14.51 11.40 7.06
CA ARG A 114 -15.05 11.42 8.44
C ARG A 114 -16.21 10.46 8.60
N GLU A 115 -17.13 10.42 7.63
CA GLU A 115 -18.25 9.48 7.59
C GLU A 115 -17.77 8.02 7.55
N HIS A 116 -16.75 7.71 6.75
CA HIS A 116 -16.16 6.39 6.67
C HIS A 116 -15.61 5.93 8.04
N PHE A 117 -14.80 6.76 8.70
CA PHE A 117 -14.27 6.45 10.03
C PHE A 117 -15.32 6.46 11.15
N LYS A 118 -16.46 7.13 10.97
CA LYS A 118 -17.58 7.10 11.94
C LYS A 118 -18.48 5.87 11.77
N LYS A 119 -18.74 5.45 10.53
CA LYS A 119 -19.66 4.36 10.20
C LYS A 119 -18.99 2.99 10.24
N ASP A 120 -17.71 2.92 9.90
CA ASP A 120 -16.96 1.67 9.88
C ASP A 120 -16.23 1.46 11.22
N SER A 121 -16.79 0.59 12.07
CA SER A 121 -16.19 0.25 13.36
C SER A 121 -14.82 -0.41 13.21
N ASN A 122 -14.54 -1.13 12.11
CA ASN A 122 -13.23 -1.71 11.85
C ASN A 122 -12.21 -0.64 11.45
N ALA A 123 -12.59 0.34 10.64
CA ALA A 123 -11.69 1.44 10.27
C ALA A 123 -11.31 2.29 11.49
N LYS A 124 -12.28 2.53 12.38
CA LYS A 124 -12.07 3.22 13.65
C LYS A 124 -11.15 2.42 14.59
N ASP A 125 -11.41 1.12 14.75
CA ASP A 125 -10.56 0.22 15.53
C ASP A 125 -9.15 0.10 14.92
N LEU A 126 -9.00 0.06 13.60
CA LEU A 126 -7.70 -0.04 12.92
C LEU A 126 -6.85 1.22 13.10
N LEU A 127 -7.47 2.40 13.02
CA LEU A 127 -6.79 3.68 13.26
C LEU A 127 -6.26 3.76 14.70
N GLU A 128 -7.01 3.22 15.66
CA GLU A 128 -6.68 3.23 17.09
C GLU A 128 -5.76 2.06 17.51
N ARG A 129 -5.83 0.90 16.84
CA ARG A 129 -5.12 -0.35 17.21
C ARG A 129 -3.82 -0.59 16.44
N VAL A 130 -3.65 -0.03 15.24
CA VAL A 130 -2.44 -0.27 14.44
C VAL A 130 -1.38 0.76 14.79
N GLU A 131 -0.93 0.77 16.04
CA GLU A 131 0.41 1.22 16.38
C GLU A 131 1.41 0.11 16.00
N ALA A 132 1.54 -0.16 14.70
CA ALA A 132 2.46 -1.18 14.24
C ALA A 132 3.91 -0.73 14.48
N ASP A 133 4.57 -1.33 15.46
CA ASP A 133 6.01 -1.14 15.67
C ASP A 133 6.83 -1.73 14.51
N ILE A 134 6.32 -2.78 13.84
CA ILE A 134 6.97 -3.48 12.72
C ILE A 134 6.00 -3.61 11.54
N CYS A 135 6.33 -3.00 10.41
CA CYS A 135 5.66 -3.21 9.13
C CYS A 135 6.31 -4.41 8.41
N GLN A 136 5.72 -5.60 8.59
CA GLN A 136 6.12 -6.82 7.90
C GLN A 136 5.25 -6.99 6.64
N LEU A 137 5.76 -6.54 5.50
CA LEU A 137 5.03 -6.54 4.22
C LEU A 137 5.98 -6.91 3.07
N GLY A 138 5.42 -7.18 1.88
CA GLY A 138 6.22 -7.51 0.70
C GLY A 138 7.12 -6.35 0.26
N MET A 139 8.20 -6.67 -0.45
CA MET A 139 9.13 -5.67 -1.02
C MET A 139 8.45 -4.67 -1.97
N ASP A 140 7.31 -5.02 -2.58
CA ASP A 140 6.52 -4.14 -3.45
C ASP A 140 5.87 -2.98 -2.67
N GLN A 141 5.51 -3.20 -1.41
CA GLN A 141 4.93 -2.19 -0.52
C GLN A 141 5.98 -1.31 0.16
N ARG A 142 7.27 -1.50 -0.16
CA ARG A 142 8.37 -0.72 0.42
C ARG A 142 8.19 0.79 0.25
N LYS A 143 7.68 1.26 -0.89
CA LYS A 143 7.46 2.70 -1.13
C LYS A 143 6.46 3.30 -0.14
N VAL A 144 5.35 2.61 0.12
CA VAL A 144 4.33 3.05 1.07
C VAL A 144 4.87 3.00 2.50
N ASN A 145 5.63 1.96 2.84
CA ASN A 145 6.26 1.85 4.15
C ASN A 145 7.33 2.93 4.40
N VAL A 146 8.13 3.26 3.37
CA VAL A 146 9.09 4.37 3.42
C VAL A 146 8.36 5.69 3.57
N LEU A 147 7.28 5.91 2.82
CA LEU A 147 6.41 7.08 2.98
C LEU A 147 5.84 7.16 4.40
N ALA A 148 5.44 6.04 5.01
CA ALA A 148 4.98 6.01 6.39
C ALA A 148 6.08 6.43 7.38
N ARG A 149 7.35 6.07 7.12
CA ARG A 149 8.49 6.56 7.92
C ARG A 149 8.81 8.02 7.66
N GLU A 150 8.80 8.48 6.41
CA GLU A 150 8.98 9.90 6.06
C GLU A 150 7.88 10.74 6.71
N TYR A 151 6.64 10.24 6.72
CA TYR A 151 5.54 10.85 7.43
C TYR A 151 5.75 10.88 8.95
N CYS A 152 6.37 9.83 9.53
CA CYS A 152 6.78 9.83 10.94
C CYS A 152 7.86 10.88 11.24
N ASP A 153 8.76 11.13 10.30
CA ASP A 153 9.81 12.15 10.39
C ASP A 153 9.18 13.54 10.34
N ASP A 154 8.26 13.75 9.41
CA ASP A 154 7.49 14.99 9.28
C ASP A 154 6.65 15.26 10.53
N ILE A 155 6.05 14.22 11.13
CA ILE A 155 5.21 14.30 12.35
C ILE A 155 6.01 14.31 13.65
N LYS A 156 7.35 14.25 13.57
CA LYS A 156 8.26 14.15 14.72
C LYS A 156 7.85 13.04 15.70
N ARG A 157 7.22 11.96 15.20
CA ARG A 157 6.89 10.78 16.03
C ARG A 157 8.19 10.07 16.35
N LYS A 158 8.48 9.94 17.64
CA LYS A 158 9.67 9.22 18.11
C LYS A 158 9.62 7.74 17.74
N ASN A 159 8.43 7.14 17.75
CA ASN A 159 8.24 5.75 17.38
C ASN A 159 8.02 5.62 15.87
N LYS A 160 9.09 5.32 15.13
CA LYS A 160 9.04 5.06 13.69
C LYS A 160 8.84 3.56 13.47
N PRO A 161 7.87 3.14 12.62
CA PRO A 161 7.67 1.72 12.34
C PRO A 161 8.92 1.13 11.69
N ILE A 162 9.40 0.01 12.21
CA ILE A 162 10.49 -0.77 11.62
C ILE A 162 9.94 -1.45 10.37
N ILE A 163 10.52 -1.18 9.21
CA ILE A 163 10.12 -1.84 7.96
C ILE A 163 10.93 -3.12 7.85
N LEU A 164 10.24 -4.26 7.89
CA LEU A 164 10.84 -5.57 7.68
C LEU A 164 10.25 -6.18 6.40
N PRO A 165 10.78 -5.81 5.23
CA PRO A 165 10.24 -6.30 3.98
C PRO A 165 10.65 -7.76 3.75
N HIS A 166 9.72 -8.59 3.27
CA HIS A 166 10.02 -9.97 2.87
C HIS A 166 10.16 -10.10 1.36
N HIS A 167 10.98 -11.10 0.94
CA HIS A 167 11.19 -11.45 -0.46
C HIS A 167 9.87 -11.83 -1.13
N LEU A 168 9.66 -11.36 -2.35
CA LEU A 168 8.48 -11.70 -3.14
C LEU A 168 8.75 -13.01 -3.87
N LEU A 169 7.90 -14.00 -3.67
CA LEU A 169 7.99 -15.25 -4.41
C LEU A 169 7.64 -15.01 -5.89
N PRO A 170 8.47 -15.52 -6.82
CA PRO A 170 8.24 -15.37 -8.25
C PRO A 170 7.04 -16.21 -8.69
N GLY A 171 6.46 -15.86 -9.85
CA GLY A 171 5.46 -16.71 -10.50
C GLY A 171 6.08 -18.00 -11.04
N LEU A 172 5.27 -19.02 -11.25
CA LEU A 172 5.77 -20.32 -11.76
C LEU A 172 6.22 -20.27 -13.23
N LEU A 173 5.80 -19.28 -14.03
CA LEU A 173 6.18 -19.18 -15.44
C LEU A 173 7.41 -18.27 -15.64
N GLN A 174 8.08 -18.45 -16.78
CA GLN A 174 9.28 -17.68 -17.14
C GLN A 174 8.96 -16.19 -17.24
N GLY A 175 9.75 -15.34 -16.58
CA GLY A 175 9.61 -13.89 -16.62
C GLY A 175 8.53 -13.31 -15.70
N GLN A 176 7.84 -14.15 -14.89
CA GLN A 176 6.93 -13.67 -13.86
C GLN A 176 7.71 -13.35 -12.57
N GLU A 177 8.11 -12.09 -12.39
CA GLU A 177 8.81 -11.65 -11.17
C GLU A 177 7.94 -11.71 -9.90
N LYS A 178 6.61 -11.78 -10.05
CA LYS A 178 5.65 -11.84 -8.93
C LYS A 178 4.50 -12.79 -9.26
N MET A 179 4.06 -13.56 -8.27
CA MET A 179 2.77 -14.24 -8.34
C MET A 179 1.61 -13.23 -8.42
N SER A 180 0.71 -13.44 -9.37
CA SER A 180 -0.49 -12.64 -9.57
C SER A 180 -1.73 -13.53 -9.51
N LYS A 181 -2.82 -13.01 -8.92
CA LYS A 181 -4.14 -13.67 -8.98
C LYS A 181 -4.65 -13.82 -10.41
N SER A 182 -4.20 -12.95 -11.33
CA SER A 182 -4.62 -12.97 -12.73
C SER A 182 -4.07 -14.18 -13.50
N ASP A 183 -3.03 -14.83 -12.98
CA ASP A 183 -2.37 -15.94 -13.64
C ASP A 183 -2.77 -17.27 -13.00
N PRO A 184 -3.38 -18.20 -13.75
CA PRO A 184 -3.76 -19.52 -13.24
C PRO A 184 -2.54 -20.42 -12.93
N SER A 185 -1.32 -19.92 -13.17
CA SER A 185 -0.06 -20.57 -12.80
C SER A 185 0.33 -20.39 -11.33
N SER A 186 -0.36 -19.54 -10.57
CA SER A 186 -0.10 -19.37 -9.13
C SER A 186 -0.65 -20.54 -8.32
N ILE A 187 0.12 -20.98 -7.30
CA ILE A 187 -0.36 -21.98 -6.33
C ILE A 187 -1.19 -21.27 -5.27
N PHE A 188 -2.44 -21.69 -5.09
CA PHE A 188 -3.34 -21.17 -4.05
C PHE A 188 -3.31 -22.07 -2.81
N MET A 189 -3.82 -21.56 -1.70
CA MET A 189 -3.73 -22.25 -0.39
C MET A 189 -4.70 -23.44 -0.31
N GLU A 190 -5.76 -23.38 -1.11
CA GLU A 190 -6.85 -24.34 -1.24
C GLU A 190 -6.67 -25.32 -2.40
N ASP A 191 -5.65 -25.13 -3.26
CA ASP A 191 -5.40 -26.00 -4.42
C ASP A 191 -5.29 -27.46 -3.96
N ASP A 192 -5.92 -28.37 -4.70
CA ASP A 192 -5.81 -29.81 -4.43
C ASP A 192 -4.43 -30.37 -4.82
N GLU A 193 -4.09 -31.56 -4.32
CA GLU A 193 -2.79 -32.19 -4.57
C GLU A 193 -2.48 -32.33 -6.07
N ALA A 194 -3.49 -32.71 -6.85
CA ALA A 194 -3.39 -32.84 -8.30
C ALA A 194 -3.11 -31.51 -9.00
N GLU A 195 -3.69 -30.41 -8.51
CA GLU A 195 -3.54 -29.07 -9.08
C GLU A 195 -2.14 -28.52 -8.81
N VAL A 196 -1.65 -28.64 -7.58
CA VAL A 196 -0.27 -28.28 -7.22
C VAL A 196 0.73 -29.05 -8.10
N ASN A 197 0.52 -30.35 -8.25
CA ASN A 197 1.35 -31.20 -9.11
C ASN A 197 1.34 -30.74 -10.58
N LEU A 198 0.18 -30.36 -11.10
CA LEU A 198 0.01 -29.89 -12.48
C LEU A 198 0.66 -28.51 -12.70
N LYS A 199 0.51 -27.60 -11.75
CA LYS A 199 1.11 -26.26 -11.76
C LYS A 199 2.63 -26.34 -11.72
N LEU A 200 3.20 -27.13 -10.80
CA LEU A 200 4.66 -27.35 -10.73
C LEU A 200 5.21 -28.11 -11.93
N LYS A 201 4.46 -29.03 -12.53
CA LYS A 201 4.87 -29.68 -13.78
C LYS A 201 5.09 -28.66 -14.89
N LYS A 202 4.19 -27.67 -15.00
CA LYS A 202 4.26 -26.56 -15.97
C LYS A 202 5.25 -25.46 -15.59
N ALA A 203 5.74 -25.43 -14.35
CA ALA A 203 6.66 -24.39 -13.88
C ALA A 203 7.95 -24.34 -14.70
N TYR A 204 8.49 -23.13 -14.87
CA TYR A 204 9.77 -22.89 -15.49
C TYR A 204 10.89 -23.44 -14.59
N CYS A 205 11.64 -24.40 -15.09
CA CYS A 205 12.75 -25.02 -14.36
C CYS A 205 13.80 -25.55 -15.35
N PRO A 206 14.56 -24.65 -15.99
CA PRO A 206 15.61 -25.00 -16.93
C PRO A 206 16.75 -25.79 -16.25
N PRO A 207 17.28 -26.87 -16.86
CA PRO A 207 18.38 -27.62 -16.28
C PRO A 207 19.65 -26.75 -16.18
N LYS A 208 20.40 -26.88 -15.07
CA LYS A 208 21.66 -26.17 -14.78
C LYS A 208 21.59 -24.64 -14.70
N ILE A 209 20.39 -24.05 -14.76
CA ILE A 209 20.19 -22.61 -14.64
C ILE A 209 19.49 -22.32 -13.32
N VAL A 210 20.21 -21.65 -12.43
CA VAL A 210 19.75 -21.29 -11.08
C VAL A 210 19.06 -19.93 -11.07
N GLU A 211 19.59 -18.98 -11.83
CA GLU A 211 19.09 -17.60 -11.87
C GLU A 211 17.68 -17.56 -12.49
N GLY A 212 16.74 -16.95 -11.76
CA GLY A 212 15.33 -16.82 -12.18
C GLY A 212 14.56 -18.14 -12.20
N ASN A 213 15.00 -19.17 -11.47
CA ASN A 213 14.33 -20.46 -11.39
C ASN A 213 13.31 -20.48 -10.22
N PRO A 214 12.00 -20.37 -10.48
CA PRO A 214 11.00 -20.29 -9.42
C PRO A 214 10.99 -21.54 -8.54
N CYS A 215 11.25 -22.73 -9.09
CA CYS A 215 11.28 -23.95 -8.26
C CYS A 215 12.37 -23.90 -7.20
N LEU A 216 13.56 -23.37 -7.51
CA LEU A 216 14.65 -23.24 -6.54
C LEU A 216 14.34 -22.16 -5.50
N GLU A 217 13.71 -21.06 -5.90
CA GLU A 217 13.28 -20.02 -4.95
C GLU A 217 12.25 -20.54 -3.95
N TYR A 218 11.30 -21.38 -4.38
CA TYR A 218 10.34 -22.00 -3.47
C TYR A 218 11.04 -22.93 -2.48
N VAL A 219 12.06 -23.68 -2.92
CA VAL A 219 12.87 -24.49 -1.99
C VAL A 219 13.59 -23.60 -0.97
N LYS A 220 14.20 -22.51 -1.41
CA LYS A 220 14.95 -21.58 -0.57
C LYS A 220 14.09 -20.86 0.47
N TYR A 221 12.94 -20.32 0.06
CA TYR A 221 12.14 -19.41 0.88
C TYR A 221 10.97 -20.09 1.59
N LEU A 222 10.51 -21.25 1.13
CA LEU A 222 9.43 -22.01 1.78
C LEU A 222 9.92 -23.31 2.39
N ILE A 223 10.51 -24.20 1.59
CA ILE A 223 10.75 -25.58 2.02
C ILE A 223 11.86 -25.66 3.08
N LEU A 224 13.03 -25.05 2.82
CA LEU A 224 14.15 -25.06 3.76
C LEU A 224 13.82 -24.35 5.08
N PRO A 225 13.17 -23.17 5.11
CA PRO A 225 12.77 -22.56 6.37
C PRO A 225 11.72 -23.36 7.15
N TRP A 226 10.83 -24.08 6.45
CA TRP A 226 9.74 -24.84 7.08
C TRP A 226 10.21 -26.19 7.65
N PHE A 227 10.94 -26.98 6.86
CA PHE A 227 11.37 -28.33 7.24
C PHE A 227 12.82 -28.42 7.69
N LYS A 228 13.65 -27.39 7.47
CA LYS A 228 15.12 -27.35 7.68
C LYS A 228 15.92 -28.28 6.77
N GLU A 229 15.26 -29.12 6.00
CA GLU A 229 15.83 -30.02 5.02
C GLU A 229 14.92 -30.14 3.81
N PHE A 230 15.51 -30.46 2.66
CA PHE A 230 14.80 -30.76 1.43
C PHE A 230 15.20 -32.14 0.91
N ILE A 231 14.21 -33.02 0.81
CA ILE A 231 14.41 -34.43 0.47
C ILE A 231 14.03 -34.66 -1.00
N VAL A 232 14.98 -35.12 -1.80
CA VAL A 232 14.75 -35.53 -3.19
C VAL A 232 14.84 -37.06 -3.29
N GLU A 233 13.68 -37.69 -3.44
CA GLU A 233 13.54 -39.13 -3.64
C GLU A 233 13.86 -39.48 -5.10
N ARG A 234 15.00 -40.13 -5.34
CA ARG A 234 15.41 -40.59 -6.68
C ARG A 234 15.68 -42.09 -6.67
N ASN A 235 15.42 -42.74 -7.80
CA ASN A 235 15.78 -44.13 -8.00
C ASN A 235 17.30 -44.31 -7.92
N ALA A 236 17.79 -45.49 -7.55
CA ALA A 236 19.23 -45.78 -7.44
C ALA A 236 20.00 -45.52 -8.75
N LYS A 237 19.34 -45.58 -9.90
CA LYS A 237 19.91 -45.25 -11.22
C LYS A 237 20.11 -43.76 -11.48
N ASN A 238 19.41 -42.89 -10.73
CA ASN A 238 19.41 -41.43 -10.89
C ASN A 238 20.13 -40.72 -9.72
N GLY A 239 21.07 -41.41 -9.05
CA GLY A 239 21.85 -40.84 -7.94
C GLY A 239 21.31 -41.10 -6.54
N GLY A 240 20.17 -41.81 -6.41
CA GLY A 240 19.63 -42.21 -5.11
C GLY A 240 19.03 -41.06 -4.28
N HIS A 241 18.45 -41.43 -3.14
CA HIS A 241 17.82 -40.50 -2.21
C HIS A 241 18.85 -39.50 -1.66
N LYS A 242 18.63 -38.21 -1.88
CA LYS A 242 19.53 -37.14 -1.40
C LYS A 242 18.75 -36.14 -0.56
N THR A 243 19.31 -35.80 0.58
CA THR A 243 18.77 -34.78 1.50
C THR A 243 19.69 -33.57 1.45
N PHE A 244 19.11 -32.40 1.21
CA PHE A 244 19.78 -31.12 1.18
C PHE A 244 19.46 -30.37 2.46
N THR A 245 20.49 -29.96 3.20
CA THR A 245 20.30 -29.20 4.45
C THR A 245 20.59 -27.71 4.26
N SER A 246 21.34 -27.37 3.22
CA SER A 246 21.66 -26.00 2.85
C SER A 246 21.22 -25.70 1.41
N PHE A 247 20.94 -24.44 1.12
CA PHE A 247 20.57 -24.02 -0.23
C PHE A 247 21.79 -24.03 -1.17
N GLU A 248 22.98 -23.83 -0.61
CA GLU A 248 24.26 -23.88 -1.30
C GLU A 248 24.56 -25.28 -1.84
N GLU A 249 24.30 -26.33 -1.05
CA GLU A 249 24.39 -27.72 -1.51
C GLU A 249 23.45 -28.00 -2.68
N LEU A 250 22.21 -27.52 -2.59
CA LEU A 250 21.20 -27.69 -3.64
C LEU A 250 21.63 -27.02 -4.95
N ILE A 251 22.16 -25.80 -4.87
CA ILE A 251 22.65 -25.04 -6.04
C ILE A 251 23.81 -25.77 -6.71
N ALA A 252 24.81 -26.19 -5.94
CA ALA A 252 26.00 -26.83 -6.49
C ALA A 252 25.65 -28.12 -7.26
N ASP A 253 24.72 -28.90 -6.71
CA ASP A 253 24.16 -30.10 -7.35
C ASP A 253 23.37 -29.78 -8.62
N TYR A 254 22.60 -28.69 -8.61
CA TYR A 254 21.78 -28.29 -9.75
C TYR A 254 22.62 -27.74 -10.91
N GLU A 255 23.64 -26.93 -10.62
CA GLU A 255 24.58 -26.35 -11.60
C GLU A 255 25.48 -27.41 -12.24
N SER A 256 26.00 -28.34 -11.43
CA SER A 256 26.78 -29.48 -11.94
C SER A 256 25.93 -30.42 -12.81
N GLY A 257 24.60 -30.40 -12.61
CA GLY A 257 23.65 -31.28 -13.29
C GLY A 257 23.48 -32.63 -12.60
N GLU A 258 24.02 -32.80 -11.39
CA GLU A 258 23.73 -33.95 -10.54
C GLU A 258 22.26 -33.99 -10.13
N LEU A 259 21.62 -32.83 -9.95
CA LEU A 259 20.18 -32.70 -9.68
C LEU A 259 19.43 -32.22 -10.92
N HIS A 260 18.52 -33.06 -11.42
CA HIS A 260 17.74 -32.74 -12.61
C HIS A 260 16.36 -32.13 -12.25
N PRO A 261 15.82 -31.18 -13.04
CA PRO A 261 14.48 -30.62 -12.84
C PRO A 261 13.36 -31.66 -12.70
N VAL A 262 13.51 -32.81 -13.36
CA VAL A 262 12.55 -33.93 -13.35
C VAL A 262 12.45 -34.59 -11.97
N ASP A 263 13.53 -34.56 -11.19
CA ASP A 263 13.55 -35.09 -9.83
C ASP A 263 13.20 -33.99 -8.80
N LEU A 264 13.65 -32.75 -9.06
CA LEU A 264 13.37 -31.59 -8.21
C LEU A 264 11.86 -31.28 -8.11
N LYS A 265 11.15 -31.27 -9.25
CA LYS A 265 9.73 -30.88 -9.31
C LYS A 265 8.83 -31.80 -8.46
N PRO A 266 8.86 -33.13 -8.59
CA PRO A 266 8.06 -34.03 -7.74
C PRO A 266 8.39 -33.90 -6.25
N ALA A 267 9.67 -33.76 -5.91
CA ALA A 267 10.10 -33.57 -4.53
C ALA A 267 9.54 -32.26 -3.94
N LEU A 268 9.60 -31.17 -4.71
CA LEU A 268 9.02 -29.88 -4.35
C LEU A 268 7.49 -29.98 -4.19
N SER A 269 6.79 -30.64 -5.11
CA SER A 269 5.34 -30.82 -5.00
C SER A 269 4.97 -31.59 -3.73
N LYS A 270 5.68 -32.68 -3.43
CA LYS A 270 5.44 -33.48 -2.23
C LYS A 270 5.62 -32.65 -0.95
N ALA A 271 6.66 -31.81 -0.92
CA ALA A 271 6.92 -30.92 0.21
C ALA A 271 5.85 -29.83 0.35
N LEU A 272 5.45 -29.18 -0.74
CA LEU A 272 4.38 -28.17 -0.71
C LEU A 272 3.03 -28.76 -0.30
N ASN A 273 2.67 -29.94 -0.83
CA ASN A 273 1.43 -30.60 -0.46
C ASN A 273 1.37 -30.93 1.03
N LYS A 274 2.49 -31.29 1.66
CA LYS A 274 2.56 -31.45 3.13
C LYS A 274 2.33 -30.15 3.90
N ILE A 275 2.77 -29.01 3.37
CA ILE A 275 2.55 -27.69 3.99
C ILE A 275 1.07 -27.27 3.86
N LEU A 276 0.43 -27.59 2.72
CA LEU A 276 -0.95 -27.22 2.45
C LEU A 276 -1.99 -28.15 3.11
N GLU A 277 -1.59 -29.37 3.47
CA GLU A 277 -2.51 -30.38 4.03
C GLU A 277 -3.33 -29.88 5.24
N PRO A 278 -2.75 -29.20 6.25
CA PRO A 278 -3.53 -28.68 7.38
C PRO A 278 -4.61 -27.67 6.97
N VAL A 279 -4.36 -26.89 5.91
CA VAL A 279 -5.31 -25.91 5.38
C VAL A 279 -6.47 -26.63 4.69
N ARG A 280 -6.15 -27.63 3.84
CA ARG A 280 -7.17 -28.46 3.19
C ARG A 280 -8.03 -29.21 4.20
N GLU A 281 -7.42 -29.75 5.25
CA GLU A 281 -8.14 -30.40 6.33
C GLU A 281 -9.09 -29.44 7.05
N HIS A 282 -8.66 -28.19 7.29
CA HIS A 282 -9.50 -27.18 7.92
C HIS A 282 -10.77 -26.90 7.09
N PHE A 283 -10.62 -26.67 5.78
CA PHE A 283 -11.77 -26.47 4.88
C PHE A 283 -12.65 -27.72 4.71
N LYS A 284 -12.12 -28.92 4.93
CA LYS A 284 -12.92 -30.16 4.90
C LYS A 284 -13.69 -30.40 6.20
N LYS A 285 -13.12 -30.05 7.35
CA LYS A 285 -13.68 -30.34 8.68
C LYS A 285 -14.63 -29.24 9.18
N ASP A 286 -14.34 -27.98 8.85
CA ASP A 286 -15.16 -26.83 9.26
C ASP A 286 -16.18 -26.48 8.15
N SER A 287 -17.46 -26.73 8.44
CA SER A 287 -18.55 -26.46 7.50
C SER A 287 -18.68 -24.97 7.16
N ASN A 288 -18.38 -24.07 8.10
CA ASN A 288 -18.46 -22.63 7.85
C ASN A 288 -17.30 -22.17 6.95
N ALA A 289 -16.08 -22.67 7.19
CA ALA A 289 -14.95 -22.38 6.32
C ALA A 289 -15.19 -22.89 4.89
N LYS A 290 -15.79 -24.07 4.75
CA LYS A 290 -16.18 -24.63 3.45
C LYS A 290 -17.21 -23.77 2.73
N ASP A 291 -18.28 -23.38 3.42
CA ASP A 291 -19.34 -22.53 2.86
C ASP A 291 -18.80 -21.15 2.44
N LEU A 292 -17.80 -20.62 3.16
CA LEU A 292 -17.13 -19.38 2.78
C LEU A 292 -16.27 -19.55 1.53
N LEU A 293 -15.54 -20.66 1.41
CA LEU A 293 -14.72 -20.94 0.23
C LEU A 293 -15.58 -21.10 -1.03
N GLU A 294 -16.75 -21.74 -0.95
CA GLU A 294 -17.67 -21.87 -2.09
C GLU A 294 -18.28 -20.54 -2.55
N ARG A 295 -18.20 -19.48 -1.74
CA ARG A 295 -18.73 -18.14 -2.07
C ARG A 295 -17.68 -17.18 -2.65
N VAL A 296 -16.40 -17.51 -2.57
CA VAL A 296 -15.26 -16.68 -3.02
C VAL A 296 -14.80 -17.11 -4.40
#